data_AF-A0A928XJL0-F1
#
_entry.id   AF-A0A928XJL0-F1
#
_cell.length_a   1.000
_cell.length_b   1.000
_cell.length_c   1.000
_cell.angle_alpha   90.00
_cell.angle_beta   90.00
_cell.angle_gamma   90.00
#
_symmetry.space_group_name_H-M   'P 1'
#
loop_
_entity.id
_entity.type
_entity.pdbx_description
1 polymer ?
#
loop_
_entity_poly.entity_id
_entity_poly.type
_entity_poly.pdbx_seq_one_letter_code
_entity_poly.pdbx_strand_id
1 'polypeptide(L)'
;MAGPVDFPTLQWARKMSALVPALAALAPADLRKLSSFLDKLAGLREQEGELSEQQVQVIMQGLRGKELVRLEKEKGGVLVEFTGGGFEYERFLVRADGKVPNSRYETKKTADR
;
A
#
# COMPACT_ATOMS: atom_id res chain seq x y z
N MET A 1 34.72 -2.24 17.23
CA MET A 1 34.41 -0.81 16.98
C MET A 1 33.94 -0.72 15.54
N ALA A 2 32.71 -0.29 15.28
CA ALA A 2 32.27 -0.03 13.90
C ALA A 2 33.07 1.17 13.38
N GLY A 3 33.64 1.04 12.17
CA GLY A 3 34.39 2.11 11.50
C GLY A 3 33.52 3.35 11.23
N PRO A 4 34.10 4.41 10.64
CA PRO A 4 33.34 5.62 10.31
C PRO A 4 32.15 5.28 9.40
N VAL A 5 30.94 5.56 9.88
CA VAL A 5 29.70 5.38 9.12
C VAL A 5 29.67 6.43 8.00
N ASP A 6 29.38 6.02 6.77
CA ASP A 6 29.31 6.94 5.65
C ASP A 6 28.12 7.92 5.76
N PHE A 7 28.25 9.06 5.09
CA PHE A 7 27.22 10.11 5.12
C PHE A 7 25.85 9.65 4.58
N PRO A 8 25.76 8.87 3.47
CA PRO A 8 24.49 8.32 3.00
C PRO A 8 23.76 7.46 4.05
N THR A 9 24.49 6.60 4.76
CA THR A 9 23.93 5.74 5.81
C THR A 9 23.39 6.59 6.97
N LEU A 10 24.12 7.63 7.37
CA LEU A 10 23.63 8.58 8.39
C LEU A 10 22.36 9.31 7.95
N GLN A 11 22.28 9.73 6.69
CA GLN A 11 21.09 10.41 6.16
C GLN A 11 19.89 9.48 6.08
N TRP A 12 20.09 8.22 5.67
CA TRP A 12 19.05 7.21 5.67
C TRP A 12 18.54 6.95 7.10
N ALA A 13 19.45 6.73 8.05
CA ALA A 13 19.10 6.47 9.45
C ALA A 13 18.26 7.63 10.04
N ARG A 14 18.66 8.88 9.78
CA ARG A 14 17.90 10.07 10.22
C ARG A 14 16.48 10.11 9.66
N LYS A 15 16.31 9.82 8.38
CA LYS A 15 14.99 9.77 7.74
C LYS A 15 14.11 8.69 8.37
N MET A 16 14.65 7.50 8.58
CA MET A 16 13.91 6.40 9.20
C MET A 16 13.54 6.72 10.65
N SER A 17 14.49 7.24 11.45
CA SER A 17 14.23 7.64 12.84
C SER A 17 13.14 8.71 12.96
N ALA A 18 13.01 9.62 11.98
CA ALA A 18 11.95 10.62 11.97
C ALA A 18 10.55 10.03 11.77
N LEU A 19 10.43 8.87 11.11
CA LEU A 19 9.14 8.19 10.87
C LEU A 19 8.71 7.32 12.06
N VAL A 20 9.67 6.75 12.81
CA VAL A 20 9.41 5.78 13.87
C VAL A 20 8.39 6.25 14.92
N PRO A 21 8.42 7.49 15.45
CA PRO A 21 7.44 7.93 16.44
C PRO A 21 6.00 7.90 15.93
N ALA A 22 5.78 8.30 14.67
CA ALA A 22 4.45 8.28 14.05
C ALA A 22 3.95 6.84 13.86
N LEU A 23 4.84 5.92 13.47
CA LEU A 23 4.52 4.50 13.34
C LEU A 23 4.23 3.85 14.70
N ALA A 24 5.03 4.18 15.73
CA ALA A 24 4.89 3.62 17.07
C ALA A 24 3.57 4.00 17.76
N ALA A 25 2.93 5.09 17.33
CA ALA A 25 1.62 5.52 17.84
C ALA A 25 0.44 4.73 17.25
N LEU A 26 0.66 3.93 16.19
CA LEU A 26 -0.40 3.16 15.54
C LEU A 26 -0.72 1.87 16.31
N ALA A 27 -1.96 1.42 16.21
CA ALA A 27 -2.36 0.13 16.74
C ALA A 27 -1.63 -1.02 16.02
N PRO A 28 -1.38 -2.17 16.67
CA PRO A 28 -0.71 -3.31 16.04
C PRO A 28 -1.36 -3.79 14.75
N ALA A 29 -2.69 -3.71 14.64
CA ALA A 29 -3.42 -4.09 13.43
C ALA A 29 -3.13 -3.13 12.25
N ASP A 30 -3.04 -1.83 12.52
CA ASP A 30 -2.74 -0.83 11.50
C ASP A 30 -1.27 -0.90 11.06
N LEU A 31 -0.36 -1.21 11.98
CA LEU A 31 1.04 -1.50 11.65
C LEU A 31 1.17 -2.70 10.70
N ARG A 32 0.41 -3.78 10.91
CA ARG A 32 0.41 -4.94 10.01
C ARG A 32 -0.11 -4.58 8.62
N LYS A 33 -1.19 -3.80 8.54
CA LYS A 33 -1.73 -3.31 7.26
C LYS A 33 -0.72 -2.44 6.51
N LEU A 34 -0.05 -1.53 7.22
CA LEU A 34 0.99 -0.69 6.64
C LEU A 34 2.20 -1.52 6.19
N SER A 35 2.62 -2.50 6.99
CA SER A 35 3.67 -3.45 6.61
C SER A 35 3.33 -4.20 5.33
N SER A 36 2.09 -4.70 5.20
CA SER A 36 1.61 -5.35 3.98
C SER A 36 1.62 -4.39 2.79
N PHE A 37 1.16 -3.15 2.98
CA PHE A 37 1.22 -2.12 1.94
C PHE A 37 2.65 -1.85 1.47
N LEU A 38 3.61 -1.71 2.39
CA LEU A 38 5.01 -1.47 2.05
C LEU A 38 5.63 -2.64 1.30
N ASP A 39 5.27 -3.88 1.65
CA ASP A 39 5.65 -5.10 0.91
C ASP A 39 5.12 -5.07 -0.52
N LYS A 40 3.82 -4.77 -0.72
CA LYS A 40 3.24 -4.66 -2.07
C LYS A 40 3.80 -3.48 -2.86
N LEU A 41 4.11 -2.37 -2.19
CA LEU A 41 4.76 -1.22 -2.81
C LEU A 41 6.16 -1.57 -3.30
N ALA A 42 6.94 -2.34 -2.52
CA ALA A 42 8.25 -2.81 -2.94
C ALA A 42 8.14 -3.66 -4.22
N GLY A 43 7.21 -4.62 -4.27
CA GLY A 43 6.95 -5.41 -5.49
C GLY A 43 6.52 -4.56 -6.69
N LEU A 44 5.71 -3.52 -6.49
CA LEU A 44 5.36 -2.58 -7.55
C LEU A 44 6.59 -1.80 -8.06
N ARG A 45 7.49 -1.36 -7.17
CA ARG A 45 8.72 -0.65 -7.53
C ARG A 45 9.66 -1.52 -8.37
N GLU A 46 9.74 -2.81 -8.09
CA GLU A 46 10.50 -3.78 -8.90
C GLU A 46 9.96 -3.90 -10.33
N GLN A 47 8.66 -3.65 -10.54
CA GLN A 47 8.01 -3.59 -11.86
C GLN A 47 8.11 -2.20 -12.52
N GLU A 48 8.97 -1.31 -12.00
CA GLU A 48 9.08 0.10 -12.40
C GLU A 48 7.72 0.83 -12.33
N GLY A 49 6.86 0.41 -11.41
CA GLY A 49 5.60 1.07 -11.10
C GLY A 49 5.79 2.12 -10.01
N GLU A 50 5.04 3.22 -10.12
CA GLU A 50 5.00 4.26 -9.10
C GLU A 50 3.54 4.58 -8.79
N LEU A 51 3.28 4.99 -7.54
CA LEU A 51 1.97 5.48 -7.13
C LEU A 51 1.98 7.00 -7.12
N SER A 52 0.95 7.61 -7.71
CA SER A 52 0.64 9.02 -7.45
C SER A 52 0.11 9.20 -6.03
N GLU A 53 0.13 10.43 -5.53
CA GLU A 53 -0.43 10.77 -4.22
C GLU A 53 -1.92 10.37 -4.12
N GLN A 54 -2.69 10.60 -5.19
CA GLN A 54 -4.10 10.25 -5.23
C GLN A 54 -4.30 8.73 -5.15
N GLN A 55 -3.45 7.94 -5.82
CA GLN A 55 -3.50 6.47 -5.72
C GLN A 55 -3.17 5.99 -4.31
N VAL A 56 -2.16 6.58 -3.67
CA VAL A 56 -1.82 6.29 -2.27
C VAL A 56 -3.03 6.58 -1.37
N GLN A 57 -3.68 7.72 -1.51
CA GLN A 57 -4.85 8.08 -0.70
C GLN A 57 -6.00 7.06 -0.86
N VAL A 58 -6.32 6.65 -2.09
CA VAL A 58 -7.36 5.64 -2.34
C VAL A 58 -7.01 4.30 -1.67
N ILE A 59 -5.75 3.86 -1.79
CA ILE A 59 -5.29 2.61 -1.18
C ILE A 59 -5.37 2.69 0.36
N MET A 60 -4.92 3.80 0.94
CA MET A 60 -4.96 4.03 2.40
C MET A 60 -6.39 4.04 2.96
N GLN A 61 -7.35 4.59 2.23
CA GLN A 61 -8.77 4.54 2.61
C GLN A 61 -9.30 3.10 2.62
N GLY A 62 -8.90 2.28 1.64
CA GLY A 62 -9.26 0.86 1.58
C GLY A 62 -8.76 0.07 2.79
N LEU A 63 -7.52 0.32 3.21
CA LEU A 63 -6.89 -0.34 4.36
C LEU A 63 -7.64 -0.14 5.69
N ARG A 64 -8.52 0.86 5.82
CA ARG A 64 -9.31 1.06 7.04
C ARG A 64 -10.11 -0.19 7.43
N GLY A 65 -10.74 -0.84 6.45
CA GLY A 65 -11.62 -2.00 6.70
C GLY A 65 -11.21 -3.29 5.99
N LYS A 66 -10.14 -3.26 5.19
CA LYS A 66 -9.73 -4.34 4.29
C LYS A 66 -8.23 -4.58 4.39
N GLU A 67 -7.78 -5.69 3.81
CA GLU A 67 -6.37 -6.05 3.70
C GLU A 67 -5.93 -5.98 2.25
N LEU A 68 -4.83 -5.28 1.97
CA LEU A 68 -4.26 -5.22 0.63
C LEU A 68 -3.57 -6.54 0.31
N VAL A 69 -3.94 -7.14 -0.81
CA VAL A 69 -3.41 -8.42 -1.28
C VAL A 69 -2.58 -8.27 -2.55
N ARG A 70 -2.95 -7.35 -3.45
CA ARG A 70 -2.24 -7.14 -4.72
C ARG A 70 -2.11 -5.66 -5.06
N LEU A 71 -0.93 -5.32 -5.58
CA LEU A 71 -0.63 -4.03 -6.19
C LEU A 71 0.21 -4.29 -7.44
N GLU A 72 -0.28 -3.91 -8.62
CA GLU A 72 0.37 -4.25 -9.89
C GLU A 72 0.21 -3.15 -10.93
N LYS A 73 1.27 -2.91 -11.70
CA LYS A 73 1.26 -1.92 -12.77
C LYS A 73 0.42 -2.43 -13.93
N GLU A 74 -0.55 -1.63 -14.37
CA GLU A 74 -1.46 -1.98 -15.46
C GLU A 74 -1.57 -0.83 -16.47
N LYS A 75 -2.04 -1.13 -17.68
CA LYS A 75 -2.24 -0.08 -18.69
C LYS A 75 -3.29 0.92 -18.21
N GLY A 76 -2.83 2.16 -17.98
CA GLY A 76 -3.69 3.28 -17.58
C GLY A 76 -3.87 3.43 -16.06
N GLY A 77 -3.15 2.69 -15.23
CA GLY A 77 -3.21 2.85 -13.77
C GLY A 77 -2.48 1.76 -13.00
N VAL A 78 -2.93 1.53 -11.78
CA VAL A 78 -2.44 0.46 -10.91
C VAL A 78 -3.63 -0.40 -10.51
N LEU A 79 -3.50 -1.71 -10.68
CA LEU A 79 -4.46 -2.67 -10.19
C LEU A 79 -4.26 -2.86 -8.69
N VAL A 80 -5.35 -2.74 -7.96
CA VAL A 80 -5.40 -2.88 -6.51
C VAL A 80 -6.36 -4.01 -6.20
N GLU A 81 -5.98 -4.90 -5.29
CA GLU A 81 -6.87 -5.94 -4.78
C GLU A 81 -6.86 -5.96 -3.26
N PHE A 82 -8.06 -5.92 -2.70
CA PHE A 82 -8.34 -6.01 -1.28
C PHE A 82 -9.13 -7.28 -0.96
N THR A 83 -8.99 -7.76 0.28
CA THR A 83 -9.84 -8.79 0.89
C THR A 83 -10.38 -8.31 2.23
N GLY A 84 -11.39 -8.99 2.77
CA GLY A 84 -12.02 -8.61 4.04
C GLY A 84 -13.12 -7.55 3.86
N GLY A 85 -13.63 -7.01 4.96
CA GLY A 85 -14.73 -6.03 4.93
C GLY A 85 -16.04 -6.56 4.30
N GLY A 86 -16.29 -7.87 4.39
CA GLY A 86 -17.44 -8.54 3.76
C GLY A 86 -17.18 -9.04 2.33
N PHE A 87 -15.95 -8.92 1.82
CA PHE A 87 -15.57 -9.39 0.49
C PHE A 87 -14.56 -10.54 0.57
N GLU A 88 -14.77 -11.55 -0.27
CA GLU A 88 -13.72 -12.50 -0.64
C GLU A 88 -12.63 -11.78 -1.41
N TYR A 89 -13.02 -10.91 -2.34
CA TYR A 89 -12.12 -9.94 -2.96
C TYR A 89 -12.88 -8.69 -3.43
N GLU A 90 -12.17 -7.58 -3.46
CA GLU A 90 -12.52 -6.36 -4.19
C GLU A 90 -11.28 -5.95 -4.99
N ARG A 91 -11.41 -5.89 -6.31
CA ARG A 91 -10.31 -5.59 -7.23
C ARG A 91 -10.70 -4.42 -8.10
N PHE A 92 -9.79 -3.45 -8.24
CA PHE A 92 -10.02 -2.35 -9.17
C PHE A 92 -8.78 -1.68 -9.70
N LEU A 93 -8.89 -1.07 -10.88
CA LEU A 93 -7.85 -0.22 -11.45
C LEU A 93 -8.01 1.22 -10.93
N VAL A 94 -6.99 1.75 -10.26
CA VAL A 94 -6.92 3.16 -9.87
C VAL A 94 -5.99 3.93 -10.81
N ARG A 95 -6.51 4.99 -11.43
CA ARG A 95 -5.74 5.89 -12.30
C ARG A 95 -4.87 6.84 -11.47
N ALA A 96 -3.92 7.52 -12.12
CA ALA A 96 -3.06 8.51 -11.48
C ALA A 96 -3.85 9.69 -10.84
N ASP A 97 -5.05 10.00 -11.33
CA ASP A 97 -5.95 11.01 -10.76
C ASP A 97 -6.82 10.49 -9.60
N GLY A 98 -6.63 9.24 -9.18
CA GLY A 98 -7.40 8.58 -8.13
C GLY A 98 -8.75 8.02 -8.57
N LYS A 99 -9.15 8.19 -9.85
CA LYS A 99 -10.43 7.65 -10.33
C LYS A 99 -10.36 6.16 -10.60
N VAL A 100 -11.46 5.48 -10.28
CA VAL A 100 -11.68 4.06 -10.55
C VAL A 100 -12.72 3.92 -11.66
N PRO A 101 -12.37 3.43 -12.86
CA PRO A 101 -13.35 3.21 -13.92
C PRO A 101 -14.30 2.06 -13.55
N ASN A 102 -15.61 2.26 -13.71
CA ASN A 102 -16.62 1.23 -13.40
C ASN A 102 -16.38 -0.11 -14.11
N SER A 103 -15.88 -0.08 -15.35
CA SER A 103 -15.56 -1.29 -16.14
C SER A 103 -14.34 -2.06 -15.65
N ARG A 104 -13.61 -1.51 -14.69
CA ARG A 104 -12.40 -2.09 -14.10
C ARG A 104 -12.58 -2.26 -12.59
N TYR A 105 -13.81 -2.42 -12.12
CA TYR A 105 -14.14 -2.68 -10.73
C TYR A 105 -14.86 -4.03 -10.62
N GLU A 106 -14.30 -4.94 -9.85
CA GLU A 106 -14.77 -6.32 -9.68
C GLU A 106 -14.84 -6.66 -8.19
N THR A 107 -15.91 -7.33 -7.77
CA THR A 107 -16.06 -7.76 -6.37
C THR A 107 -16.67 -9.13 -6.28
N LYS A 108 -16.32 -9.85 -5.22
CA LYS A 108 -17.01 -11.05 -4.76
C LYS A 108 -17.22 -10.94 -3.26
N LYS A 109 -18.48 -11.00 -2.83
CA LYS A 109 -18.85 -11.00 -1.41
C LYS A 109 -18.57 -12.37 -0.79
N THR A 110 -18.19 -12.37 0.48
CA THR A 110 -18.19 -13.61 1.27
C THR A 110 -19.62 -14.10 1.35
N ALA A 111 -19.87 -15.36 0.99
CA ALA A 111 -21.18 -15.95 1.18
C ALA A 111 -21.48 -15.95 2.69
N ASP A 112 -22.52 -15.21 3.12
CA ASP A 112 -23.03 -15.27 4.49
C ASP A 112 -23.34 -16.75 4.80
N ARG A 113 -22.66 -17.30 5.81
CA ARG A 113 -22.96 -18.60 6.41
C ARG A 113 -23.65 -18.39 7.74
#